data_AF-A0A7X9C0A9-F1
#
_entry.id   AF-A0A7X9C0A9-F1
#
_cell.length_a   1.000
_cell.length_b   1.000
_cell.length_c   1.000
_cell.angle_alpha   90.00
_cell.angle_beta   90.00
_cell.angle_gamma   90.00
#
_symmetry.space_group_name_H-M   'P 1'
#
loop_
_entity.id
_entity.type
_entity.pdbx_description
1 polymer ?
#
loop_
_entity_poly.entity_id
_entity_poly.type
_entity_poly.pdbx_seq_one_letter_code
_entity_poly.pdbx_strand_id
1 'polypeptide(L)' 'MAKMYYDSDASLDLLQGKVIAVMGYGSQGHAQALNLKDSGL' A
#
# COMPACT_ATOMS: atom_id res chain seq x y z
N MET A 1 -21.74 14.15 5.97
CA MET A 1 -20.29 13.97 6.25
C MET A 1 -19.81 12.74 5.49
N ALA A 2 -18.58 12.77 4.97
CA ALA A 2 -17.98 11.60 4.34
C ALA A 2 -17.55 10.58 5.41
N LYS A 3 -17.60 9.29 5.07
CA LYS A 3 -17.08 8.22 5.93
C LYS A 3 -15.55 8.27 5.91
N MET A 4 -14.95 8.29 7.09
CA MET A 4 -13.50 8.20 7.27
C MET A 4 -13.13 6.74 7.58
N TYR A 5 -11.99 6.29 7.07
CA TYR A 5 -11.46 4.94 7.28
C TYR A 5 -10.13 5.02 8.00
N TYR A 6 -9.89 4.04 8.86
CA TYR A 6 -8.66 3.89 9.63
C TYR A 6 -8.08 2.49 9.42
N ASP A 7 -6.92 2.20 10.01
CA ASP A 7 -6.23 0.92 9.85
C ASP A 7 -7.11 -0.29 10.23
N SER A 8 -7.98 -0.14 11.23
CA SER A 8 -8.94 -1.19 11.63
C SER A 8 -9.98 -1.52 10.56
N ASP A 9 -10.22 -0.62 9.61
CA ASP A 9 -11.19 -0.80 8.53
C ASP A 9 -10.56 -1.37 7.24
N ALA A 10 -9.23 -1.54 7.18
CA ALA A 10 -8.49 -1.90 5.97
C ALA A 10 -7.50 -3.06 6.22
N SER A 11 -7.96 -4.29 6.02
CA SER A 11 -7.08 -5.48 6.11
C SER A 11 -6.11 -5.57 4.93
N LEU A 12 -4.83 -5.76 5.25
CA LEU A 12 -3.75 -6.02 4.28
C LEU A 12 -3.72 -7.46 3.78
N ASP A 13 -4.45 -8.38 4.41
CA ASP A 13 -4.49 -9.81 4.04
C ASP A 13 -4.92 -10.02 2.59
N LEU A 14 -5.73 -9.09 2.06
CA LEU A 14 -6.17 -9.09 0.67
C LEU A 14 -5.03 -8.92 -0.35
N LEU A 15 -3.91 -8.34 0.07
CA LEU A 15 -2.74 -8.09 -0.78
C LEU A 15 -1.59 -9.08 -0.52
N GLN A 16 -1.66 -9.86 0.56
CA GLN A 16 -0.57 -10.72 0.97
C GLN A 16 -0.23 -11.79 -0.09
N GLY A 17 1.06 -11.94 -0.38
CA GLY A 17 1.56 -12.90 -1.37
C GLY A 17 1.28 -12.53 -2.83
N LYS A 18 0.65 -11.37 -3.10
CA LYS A 18 0.49 -10.87 -4.47
C LYS A 18 1.75 -10.16 -4.92
N VAL A 19 2.04 -10.23 -6.21
CA VAL A 19 3.08 -9.40 -6.82
C VAL A 19 2.50 -8.01 -7.06
N ILE A 20 3.09 -6.98 -6.43
CA ILE A 20 2.71 -5.58 -6.64
C ILE A 20 3.75 -4.92 -7.54
N ALA A 21 3.33 -4.58 -8.76
CA ALA A 21 4.19 -3.87 -9.72
C ALA A 21 4.02 -2.35 -9.56
N VAL A 22 5.09 -1.65 -9.17
CA VAL A 22 5.13 -0.18 -9.14
C VAL A 22 5.68 0.33 -10.47
N MET A 23 4.82 0.91 -11.30
CA MET A 23 5.18 1.39 -12.64
C MET A 23 5.59 2.86 -12.59
N GLY A 24 6.91 3.09 -12.66
CA GLY A 24 7.52 4.42 -12.55
C GLY A 24 8.02 4.72 -11.13
N TYR A 25 9.21 5.31 -11.03
CA TYR A 25 9.92 5.50 -9.76
C TYR A 25 10.29 6.97 -9.51
N GLY A 26 9.33 7.86 -9.76
CA GLY A 26 9.41 9.26 -9.33
C GLY A 26 9.09 9.40 -7.83
N SER A 27 8.73 10.60 -7.39
CA SER A 27 8.43 10.88 -5.96
C SER A 27 7.39 9.93 -5.34
N GLN A 28 6.25 9.73 -6.00
CA GLN A 28 5.17 8.86 -5.49
C GLN A 28 5.53 7.38 -5.59
N GLY A 29 6.06 6.94 -6.73
CA GLY A 29 6.45 5.54 -6.93
C GLY A 29 7.53 5.09 -5.94
N HIS A 30 8.49 5.96 -5.64
CA HIS A 30 9.50 5.71 -4.63
C HIS A 30 8.88 5.55 -3.23
N ALA A 31 8.07 6.51 -2.79
CA ALA A 31 7.44 6.46 -1.48
C ALA A 31 6.50 5.25 -1.33
N GLN A 32 5.69 4.97 -2.35
CA GLN A 32 4.77 3.83 -2.35
C GLN A 32 5.52 2.49 -2.30
N ALA A 33 6.57 2.33 -3.12
CA ALA A 33 7.35 1.09 -3.16
C ALA A 33 8.01 0.79 -1.81
N LEU A 34 8.63 1.80 -1.16
CA LEU A 34 9.26 1.61 0.14
C LEU A 34 8.24 1.35 1.24
N ASN A 35 7.14 2.12 1.28
CA ASN A 35 6.13 1.93 2.31
C ASN A 35 5.44 0.56 2.22
N LEU A 36 5.16 0.07 0.99
CA LEU A 36 4.60 -1.27 0.79
C LEU A 36 5.58 -2.35 1.26
N LYS A 37 6.86 -2.22 0.90
CA LYS A 37 7.92 -3.13 1.34
C LYS A 37 8.05 -3.17 2.87
N ASP A 38 8.08 -2.00 3.50
CA ASP A 38 8.20 -1.87 4.97
C ASP A 38 6.94 -2.36 5.68
N SER A 39 5.80 -2.37 4.99
CA SER A 39 4.53 -2.98 5.44
C SER A 39 4.49 -4.51 5.22
N GLY A 40 5.56 -5.11 4.69
CA GLY A 40 5.68 -6.56 4.46
C GLY A 40 4.93 -7.07 3.22
N LEU A 41 4.64 -6.19 2.26
CA LEU A 41 3.98 -6.51 0.99
C LEU A 41 4.96 -6.60 -0.18
#